data_AF-A0A1H0HZY4-F1
#
_entry.id   AF-A0A1H0HZY4-F1
#
_cell.length_a   1.000
_cell.length_b   1.000
_cell.length_c   1.000
_cell.angle_alpha   90.00
_cell.angle_beta   90.00
_cell.angle_gamma   90.00
#
_symmetry.space_group_name_H-M   'P 1'
#
loop_
_entity.id
_entity.type
_entity.pdbx_description
1 polymer ?
#
loop_
_entity_poly.entity_id
_entity_poly.type
_entity_poly.pdbx_seq_one_letter_code
_entity_poly.pdbx_strand_id
1 'polypeptide(L)'
;MELDDAYANAAHIPDADSYPEDWTRRAAAFREGMIEQGLADLDVPYGDSARQCFDLFLPRDTPKGLFCFVHGGYWLRFDKSYWSHLAGGMLRHGWAVAVPSYDLAPQVQIARITWQIARFLETVAPMVAGPVRLAGHSAGGHLVARMAVPGVLPEKLAARLAHVMPISPVADLRPLLKTSMNAQFGLDEAAAAAESPVLQRPLAGLPVTVWAGGDERPAFLDQARWLAEAWECGHVVDPGRHHFNVIDGLADGDSAMVRALLGP
;
A
#
# COMPACT_ATOMS: atom_id res chain seq x y z
N MET A 1 -0.33 5.25 -26.38
CA MET A 1 -1.73 5.45 -25.96
C MET A 1 -1.90 6.85 -25.38
N GLU A 2 -3.14 7.37 -25.31
CA GLU A 2 -3.46 8.79 -24.98
C GLU A 2 -2.89 9.27 -23.64
N LEU A 3 -2.91 8.41 -22.60
CA LEU A 3 -2.53 8.79 -21.23
C LEU A 3 -1.22 8.15 -20.73
N ASP A 4 -0.43 7.52 -21.61
CA ASP A 4 0.80 6.83 -21.20
C ASP A 4 1.77 7.74 -20.45
N ASP A 5 2.06 8.92 -21.02
CA ASP A 5 2.98 9.84 -20.36
C ASP A 5 2.43 10.33 -19.03
N ALA A 6 1.13 10.64 -18.92
CA ALA A 6 0.54 11.15 -17.68
C ALA A 6 0.72 10.18 -16.48
N TYR A 7 0.77 8.88 -16.75
CA TYR A 7 0.97 7.81 -15.76
C TYR A 7 2.42 7.28 -15.71
N ALA A 8 3.35 7.85 -16.47
CA ALA A 8 4.76 7.44 -16.42
C ALA A 8 5.51 8.14 -15.27
N ASN A 9 5.55 7.55 -14.07
CA ASN A 9 6.26 8.16 -12.93
C ASN A 9 7.79 8.21 -13.13
N ALA A 10 8.40 7.07 -13.46
CA ALA A 10 9.86 6.95 -13.58
C ALA A 10 10.48 7.92 -14.60
N ALA A 11 9.78 8.18 -15.71
CA ALA A 11 10.28 9.04 -16.78
C ALA A 11 10.48 10.52 -16.37
N HIS A 12 9.91 10.93 -15.23
CA HIS A 12 9.93 12.32 -14.75
C HIS A 12 10.57 12.45 -13.36
N ILE A 13 11.22 11.38 -12.87
CA ILE A 13 11.95 11.37 -11.60
C ILE A 13 13.45 11.29 -11.91
N PRO A 14 14.27 12.24 -11.43
CA PRO A 14 15.72 12.15 -11.54
C PRO A 14 16.22 10.85 -10.92
N ASP A 15 17.14 10.17 -11.62
CA ASP A 15 17.75 8.92 -11.17
C ASP A 15 16.73 7.81 -10.81
N ALA A 16 15.56 7.80 -11.46
CA ALA A 16 14.50 6.83 -11.24
C ALA A 16 14.98 5.37 -11.22
N ASP A 17 15.96 5.04 -12.06
CA ASP A 17 16.51 3.68 -12.21
C ASP A 17 17.36 3.24 -11.00
N SER A 18 17.85 4.17 -10.16
CA SER A 18 18.62 3.81 -8.96
C SER A 18 17.74 3.44 -7.77
N TYR A 19 16.46 3.84 -7.77
CA TYR A 19 15.54 3.59 -6.66
C TYR A 19 15.31 2.10 -6.37
N PRO A 20 15.04 1.23 -7.36
CA PRO A 20 14.90 -0.21 -7.10
C PRO A 20 16.12 -0.85 -6.42
N GLU A 21 17.33 -0.47 -6.84
CA GLU A 21 18.56 -0.96 -6.22
C GLU A 21 18.70 -0.46 -4.77
N ASP A 22 18.43 0.82 -4.52
CA ASP A 22 18.46 1.37 -3.16
C ASP A 22 17.42 0.73 -2.23
N TRP A 23 16.19 0.56 -2.70
CA TRP A 23 15.10 -0.07 -1.94
C TRP A 23 15.43 -1.50 -1.55
N THR A 24 15.90 -2.32 -2.50
CA THR A 24 16.30 -3.71 -2.24
C THR A 24 17.47 -3.77 -1.26
N ARG A 25 18.49 -2.92 -1.43
CA ARG A 25 19.63 -2.84 -0.51
C ARG A 25 19.19 -2.49 0.91
N ARG A 26 18.37 -1.44 1.08
CA ARG A 26 17.84 -1.04 2.40
C ARG A 26 16.97 -2.12 3.02
N ALA A 27 16.08 -2.74 2.23
CA ALA A 27 15.18 -3.78 2.72
C ALA A 27 15.93 -5.06 3.10
N ALA A 28 16.98 -5.44 2.36
CA ALA A 28 17.83 -6.58 2.70
C ALA A 28 18.56 -6.35 4.03
N ALA A 29 19.25 -5.22 4.18
CA ALA A 29 19.92 -4.86 5.42
C ALA A 29 18.96 -4.80 6.62
N PHE A 30 17.74 -4.29 6.40
CA PHE A 30 16.70 -4.27 7.42
C PHE A 30 16.28 -5.69 7.84
N ARG A 31 16.00 -6.59 6.87
CA ARG A 31 15.63 -7.98 7.16
C ARG A 31 16.74 -8.71 7.92
N GLU A 32 18.00 -8.57 7.48
CA GLU A 32 19.16 -9.16 8.16
C GLU A 32 19.18 -8.77 9.65
N GLY A 33 19.06 -7.48 9.95
CA GLY A 33 19.03 -6.99 11.32
C GLY A 33 17.83 -7.52 12.14
N MET A 34 16.67 -7.72 11.52
CA MET A 34 15.50 -8.30 12.21
C MET A 34 15.65 -9.81 12.45
N ILE A 35 16.25 -10.55 11.51
CA ILE A 35 16.56 -11.98 11.65
C ILE A 35 17.56 -12.20 12.78
N GLU A 36 18.64 -11.42 12.82
CA GLU A 36 19.66 -11.51 13.88
C GLU A 36 19.08 -11.31 15.29
N GLN A 37 18.02 -10.52 15.39
CA GLN A 37 17.29 -10.26 16.63
C GLN A 37 16.21 -11.31 16.94
N GLY A 38 15.91 -12.23 16.03
CA GLY A 38 14.81 -13.19 16.15
C GLY A 38 13.42 -12.53 16.08
N LEU A 39 13.30 -11.41 15.35
CA LEU A 39 12.10 -10.57 15.28
C LEU A 39 11.48 -10.53 13.87
N ALA A 40 11.80 -11.51 13.02
CA ALA A 40 11.27 -11.62 11.66
C ALA A 40 10.78 -13.04 11.37
N ASP A 41 9.51 -13.14 10.97
CA ASP A 41 8.94 -14.31 10.30
C ASP A 41 8.82 -13.99 8.81
N LEU A 42 9.68 -14.58 7.99
CA LEU A 42 9.72 -14.31 6.55
C LEU A 42 8.93 -15.34 5.75
N ASP A 43 8.44 -14.92 4.59
CA ASP A 43 7.78 -15.78 3.60
C ASP A 43 6.59 -16.58 4.17
N VAL A 44 5.86 -16.00 5.12
CA VAL A 44 4.67 -16.62 5.72
C VAL A 44 3.57 -16.71 4.65
N PRO A 45 3.10 -17.92 4.29
CA PRO A 45 2.11 -18.08 3.24
C PRO A 45 0.72 -17.63 3.70
N TYR A 46 -0.04 -17.00 2.81
CA TYR A 46 -1.46 -16.68 3.01
C TYR A 46 -2.36 -17.21 1.88
N GLY A 47 -1.78 -17.84 0.85
CA GLY A 47 -2.51 -18.38 -0.28
C GLY A 47 -1.68 -19.36 -1.10
N ASP A 48 -2.22 -19.76 -2.25
CA ASP A 48 -1.75 -20.96 -2.96
C ASP A 48 -0.52 -20.72 -3.86
N SER A 49 -0.32 -19.50 -4.35
CA SER A 49 0.82 -19.18 -5.21
C SER A 49 2.06 -18.86 -4.39
N ALA A 50 3.25 -19.06 -4.97
CA ALA A 50 4.52 -18.65 -4.34
C ALA A 50 4.61 -17.15 -3.99
N ARG A 51 3.82 -16.29 -4.66
CA ARG A 51 3.78 -14.85 -4.36
C ARG A 51 2.79 -14.46 -3.27
N GLN A 52 1.90 -15.37 -2.86
CA GLN A 52 0.92 -15.15 -1.80
C GLN A 52 1.58 -15.44 -0.44
N CYS A 53 2.61 -14.65 -0.13
CA CYS A 53 3.34 -14.68 1.12
C CYS A 53 3.59 -13.27 1.66
N PHE A 54 3.92 -13.16 2.94
CA PHE A 54 4.27 -11.89 3.58
C PHE A 54 5.45 -12.06 4.54
N ASP A 55 6.15 -10.97 4.81
CA ASP A 55 7.08 -10.88 5.92
C ASP A 55 6.38 -10.20 7.10
N LEU A 56 6.57 -10.74 8.31
CA LEU A 56 6.08 -10.18 9.56
C LEU A 56 7.27 -9.81 10.45
N PHE A 57 7.33 -8.54 10.83
CA PHE A 57 8.34 -7.98 11.70
C PHE A 57 7.73 -7.62 13.05
N LEU A 58 8.38 -8.02 14.14
CA LEU A 58 7.87 -7.84 15.49
C LEU A 58 8.69 -6.81 16.28
N PRO A 59 8.06 -5.96 17.10
CA PRO A 59 8.76 -5.21 18.13
C PRO A 59 9.27 -6.16 19.22
N ARG A 60 10.20 -5.68 20.06
CA ARG A 60 10.74 -6.49 21.18
C ARG A 60 9.70 -6.80 22.25
N ASP A 61 8.80 -5.84 22.51
CA ASP A 61 7.71 -5.97 23.47
C ASP A 61 6.43 -6.44 22.79
N THR A 62 5.39 -6.74 23.57
CA THR A 62 4.07 -7.11 23.03
C THR A 62 3.56 -6.03 22.06
N PRO A 63 3.20 -6.39 20.81
CA PRO A 63 2.71 -5.43 19.84
C PRO A 63 1.46 -4.69 20.31
N LYS A 64 1.40 -3.37 20.09
CA LYS A 64 0.21 -2.53 20.33
C LYS A 64 -0.91 -2.79 19.32
N GLY A 65 -0.56 -3.38 18.19
CA GLY A 65 -1.44 -3.67 17.07
C GLY A 65 -0.62 -4.08 15.84
N LEU A 66 -1.32 -4.24 14.73
CA LEU A 66 -0.74 -4.61 13.45
C LEU A 66 -0.77 -3.41 12.49
N PHE A 67 0.37 -3.13 11.87
CA PHE A 67 0.47 -2.26 10.71
C PHE A 67 0.80 -3.09 9.47
N CYS A 68 0.08 -2.88 8.38
CA CYS A 68 0.39 -3.55 7.11
C CYS A 68 0.76 -2.52 6.05
N PHE A 69 1.88 -2.74 5.36
CA PHE A 69 2.28 -1.94 4.20
C PHE A 69 2.12 -2.74 2.91
N VAL A 70 1.23 -2.31 2.01
CA VAL A 70 1.02 -2.94 0.69
C VAL A 70 1.76 -2.17 -0.40
N HIS A 71 2.63 -2.86 -1.14
CA HIS A 71 3.51 -2.20 -2.10
C HIS A 71 2.82 -1.79 -3.42
N GLY A 72 3.53 -0.96 -4.19
CA GLY A 72 3.10 -0.48 -5.51
C GLY A 72 3.69 -1.29 -6.67
N GLY A 73 3.78 -0.67 -7.85
CA GLY A 73 4.30 -1.32 -9.07
C GLY A 73 3.24 -1.59 -10.13
N TYR A 74 2.16 -0.80 -10.16
CA TYR A 74 1.07 -0.92 -11.13
C TYR A 74 0.45 -2.32 -11.22
N TRP A 75 0.47 -3.12 -10.14
CA TRP A 75 0.05 -4.53 -10.19
C TRP A 75 0.84 -5.39 -11.20
N LEU A 76 1.94 -4.89 -11.76
CA LEU A 76 2.75 -5.54 -12.80
C LEU A 76 4.15 -5.93 -12.32
N ARG A 77 4.62 -5.31 -11.23
CA ARG A 77 6.03 -5.37 -10.82
C ARG A 77 6.20 -5.41 -9.31
N PHE A 78 7.43 -5.76 -8.93
CA PHE A 78 7.96 -5.85 -7.56
C PHE A 78 7.35 -6.96 -6.71
N ASP A 79 7.89 -7.11 -5.52
CA ASP A 79 7.45 -8.03 -4.46
C ASP A 79 7.85 -7.43 -3.10
N LYS A 80 7.48 -8.09 -2.00
CA LYS A 80 7.77 -7.64 -0.62
C LYS A 80 9.25 -7.33 -0.33
N SER A 81 10.20 -7.91 -1.07
CA SER A 81 11.63 -7.82 -0.77
C SER A 81 12.23 -6.42 -0.95
N TYR A 82 11.52 -5.51 -1.60
CA TYR A 82 11.94 -4.13 -1.82
C TYR A 82 11.60 -3.20 -0.65
N TRP A 83 10.70 -3.60 0.25
CA TRP A 83 9.97 -2.63 1.09
C TRP A 83 10.14 -2.83 2.59
N SER A 84 10.83 -3.88 3.04
CA SER A 84 10.92 -4.25 4.46
C SER A 84 11.43 -3.10 5.36
N HIS A 85 12.32 -2.25 4.85
CA HIS A 85 12.87 -1.11 5.60
C HIS A 85 11.80 -0.07 6.00
N LEU A 86 10.66 -0.03 5.31
CA LEU A 86 9.52 0.85 5.64
C LEU A 86 8.80 0.42 6.92
N ALA A 87 9.12 -0.75 7.49
CA ALA A 87 8.60 -1.16 8.78
C ALA A 87 9.20 -0.38 9.96
N GLY A 88 10.36 0.25 9.77
CA GLY A 88 11.17 0.83 10.84
C GLY A 88 10.42 1.84 11.73
N GLY A 89 9.65 2.75 11.14
CA GLY A 89 8.95 3.79 11.88
C GLY A 89 7.87 3.22 12.80
N MET A 90 7.03 2.33 12.28
CA MET A 90 5.95 1.71 13.07
C MET A 90 6.48 0.76 14.14
N LEU A 91 7.54 -0.02 13.84
CA LEU A 91 8.20 -0.88 14.83
C LEU A 91 8.76 -0.08 16.00
N ARG A 92 9.35 1.10 15.75
CA ARG A 92 9.85 2.00 16.79
C ARG A 92 8.77 2.41 17.78
N HIS A 93 7.51 2.43 17.35
CA HIS A 93 6.35 2.74 18.17
C HIS A 93 5.66 1.52 18.77
N GLY A 94 6.25 0.33 18.64
CA GLY A 94 5.75 -0.91 19.23
C GLY A 94 4.64 -1.60 18.41
N TRP A 95 4.60 -1.39 17.10
CA TRP A 95 3.67 -2.09 16.19
C TRP A 95 4.34 -3.29 15.54
N ALA A 96 3.62 -4.39 15.43
CA ALA A 96 4.00 -5.44 14.48
C ALA A 96 3.75 -4.92 13.06
N VAL A 97 4.63 -5.27 12.12
CA VAL A 97 4.54 -4.80 10.74
C VAL A 97 4.53 -5.97 9.76
N ALA A 98 3.52 -6.04 8.92
CA ALA A 98 3.44 -7.04 7.85
C ALA A 98 3.58 -6.41 6.46
N VAL A 99 4.36 -7.05 5.59
CA VAL A 99 4.64 -6.62 4.21
C VAL A 99 4.34 -7.79 3.25
N PRO A 100 3.18 -7.81 2.58
CA PRO A 100 2.81 -8.87 1.66
C PRO A 100 3.40 -8.67 0.25
N SER A 101 3.63 -9.78 -0.43
CA SER A 101 3.60 -9.86 -1.89
C SER A 101 2.19 -10.23 -2.36
N TYR A 102 1.92 -10.12 -3.66
CA TYR A 102 0.70 -10.60 -4.30
C TYR A 102 0.98 -10.98 -5.77
N ASP A 103 0.09 -11.76 -6.40
CA ASP A 103 0.21 -12.11 -7.81
C ASP A 103 0.04 -10.88 -8.71
N LEU A 104 0.64 -10.91 -9.91
CA LEU A 104 0.70 -9.75 -10.80
C LEU A 104 -0.17 -9.97 -12.04
N ALA A 105 -0.58 -8.87 -12.68
CA ALA A 105 -1.13 -8.93 -14.03
C ALA A 105 0.01 -9.20 -15.04
N PRO A 106 -0.26 -9.90 -16.16
CA PRO A 106 -1.55 -10.42 -16.61
C PRO A 106 -1.93 -11.79 -16.03
N GLN A 107 -1.14 -12.39 -15.13
CA GLN A 107 -1.43 -13.71 -14.59
C GLN A 107 -2.74 -13.74 -13.80
N VAL A 108 -3.07 -12.63 -13.13
CA VAL A 108 -4.37 -12.42 -12.48
C VAL A 108 -4.92 -11.03 -12.82
N GLN A 109 -6.25 -10.88 -12.75
CA GLN A 109 -6.92 -9.58 -12.86
C GLN A 109 -6.75 -8.77 -11.57
N ILE A 110 -6.85 -7.44 -11.65
CA ILE A 110 -6.73 -6.56 -10.47
C ILE A 110 -7.72 -6.92 -9.36
N ALA A 111 -8.96 -7.28 -9.70
CA ALA A 111 -9.97 -7.74 -8.73
C ALA A 111 -9.51 -9.00 -7.95
N ARG A 112 -8.75 -9.89 -8.59
CA ARG A 112 -8.16 -11.06 -7.92
C ARG A 112 -7.05 -10.64 -6.97
N ILE A 113 -6.27 -9.60 -7.30
CA ILE A 113 -5.26 -9.03 -6.40
C ILE A 113 -5.92 -8.38 -5.19
N THR A 114 -7.02 -7.62 -5.38
CA THR A 114 -7.85 -7.10 -4.28
C THR A 114 -8.28 -8.22 -3.33
N TRP A 115 -8.79 -9.33 -3.87
CA TRP A 115 -9.14 -10.51 -3.07
C TRP A 115 -7.93 -11.14 -2.34
N GLN A 116 -6.75 -11.17 -2.97
CA GLN A 116 -5.54 -11.67 -2.33
C GLN A 116 -5.11 -10.82 -1.14
N ILE A 117 -5.26 -9.49 -1.21
CA ILE A 117 -4.97 -8.61 -0.08
C ILE A 117 -5.97 -8.81 1.06
N ALA A 118 -7.25 -9.03 0.75
CA ALA A 118 -8.25 -9.39 1.76
C ALA A 118 -7.87 -10.69 2.47
N ARG A 119 -7.50 -11.73 1.70
CA ARG A 119 -7.00 -13.01 2.22
C ARG A 119 -5.75 -12.87 3.09
N PHE A 120 -4.79 -12.06 2.64
CA PHE A 120 -3.62 -11.73 3.44
C PHE A 120 -4.01 -11.16 4.81
N LEU A 121 -4.90 -10.17 4.85
CA LEU A 121 -5.35 -9.56 6.11
C LEU A 121 -6.13 -10.56 6.99
N GLU A 122 -6.93 -11.44 6.39
CA GLU A 122 -7.60 -12.54 7.12
C GLU A 122 -6.59 -13.51 7.77
N THR A 123 -5.43 -13.73 7.13
CA THR A 123 -4.35 -14.57 7.67
C THR A 123 -3.53 -13.87 8.75
N VAL A 124 -3.07 -12.63 8.51
CA VAL A 124 -2.13 -11.97 9.41
C VAL A 124 -2.81 -11.31 10.62
N ALA A 125 -4.03 -10.80 10.47
CA ALA A 125 -4.67 -10.07 11.56
C ALA A 125 -4.91 -10.93 12.81
N PRO A 126 -5.30 -12.22 12.73
CA PRO A 126 -5.40 -13.08 13.92
C PRO A 126 -4.08 -13.33 14.65
N MET A 127 -2.92 -13.17 13.98
CA MET A 127 -1.60 -13.41 14.57
C MET A 127 -1.18 -12.34 15.58
N VAL A 128 -1.75 -11.13 15.46
CA VAL A 128 -1.41 -9.97 16.31
C VAL A 128 -2.69 -9.40 16.89
N ALA A 129 -2.78 -9.29 18.21
CA ALA A 129 -3.95 -8.68 18.87
C ALA A 129 -4.04 -7.16 18.61
N GLY A 130 -5.22 -6.58 18.86
CA GLY A 130 -5.40 -5.13 18.82
C GLY A 130 -5.81 -4.56 17.46
N PRO A 131 -5.77 -3.23 17.30
CA PRO A 131 -6.15 -2.54 16.06
C PRO A 131 -5.25 -2.89 14.88
N VAL A 132 -5.81 -2.76 13.67
CA VAL A 132 -5.11 -2.92 12.38
C VAL A 132 -5.04 -1.56 11.69
N ARG A 133 -3.85 -1.17 11.24
CA ARG A 133 -3.60 0.04 10.45
C ARG A 133 -3.02 -0.35 9.10
N LEU A 134 -3.47 0.30 8.04
CA LEU A 134 -3.02 -0.01 6.68
C LEU A 134 -2.36 1.22 6.06
N ALA A 135 -1.23 1.02 5.40
CA ALA A 135 -0.73 1.96 4.41
C ALA A 135 -0.43 1.21 3.12
N GLY A 136 -0.55 1.88 2.00
CA GLY A 136 -0.17 1.29 0.73
C GLY A 136 0.27 2.34 -0.25
N HIS A 137 1.21 2.00 -1.12
CA HIS A 137 1.79 2.95 -2.06
C HIS A 137 1.33 2.68 -3.49
N SER A 138 0.88 3.71 -4.22
CA SER A 138 0.52 3.61 -5.63
C SER A 138 -0.60 2.59 -5.87
N ALA A 139 -0.35 1.53 -6.63
CA ALA A 139 -1.23 0.36 -6.74
C ALA A 139 -1.58 -0.27 -5.36
N GLY A 140 -0.65 -0.25 -4.41
CA GLY A 140 -0.89 -0.64 -3.02
C GLY A 140 -1.79 0.34 -2.28
N GLY A 141 -1.72 1.64 -2.62
CA GLY A 141 -2.62 2.68 -2.10
C GLY A 141 -4.07 2.42 -2.54
N HIS A 142 -4.26 2.03 -3.80
CA HIS A 142 -5.52 1.48 -4.26
C HIS A 142 -5.96 0.26 -3.43
N LEU A 143 -5.08 -0.73 -3.26
CA LEU A 143 -5.45 -1.99 -2.59
C LEU A 143 -5.87 -1.77 -1.13
N VAL A 144 -5.16 -0.92 -0.37
CA VAL A 144 -5.58 -0.60 1.01
C VAL A 144 -6.85 0.24 1.06
N ALA A 145 -7.09 1.12 0.08
CA ALA A 145 -8.37 1.80 -0.05
C ALA A 145 -9.51 0.80 -0.30
N ARG A 146 -9.31 -0.21 -1.16
CA ARG A 146 -10.31 -1.29 -1.35
C ARG A 146 -10.63 -2.00 -0.03
N MET A 147 -9.65 -2.22 0.84
CA MET A 147 -9.88 -2.85 2.16
C MET A 147 -10.73 -2.01 3.12
N ALA A 148 -10.82 -0.69 2.88
CA ALA A 148 -11.67 0.21 3.66
C ALA A 148 -13.15 0.20 3.21
N VAL A 149 -13.51 -0.52 2.14
CA VAL A 149 -14.88 -0.54 1.60
C VAL A 149 -15.71 -1.66 2.25
N PRO A 150 -16.97 -1.39 2.65
CA PRO A 150 -17.86 -2.42 3.19
C PRO A 150 -17.99 -3.65 2.28
N GLY A 151 -17.95 -4.84 2.86
CA GLY A 151 -18.12 -6.12 2.15
C GLY A 151 -16.86 -6.67 1.49
N VAL A 152 -15.74 -5.93 1.48
CA VAL A 152 -14.45 -6.45 0.98
C VAL A 152 -13.75 -7.32 2.03
N LEU A 153 -13.75 -6.88 3.29
CA LEU A 153 -13.23 -7.65 4.42
C LEU A 153 -14.38 -8.27 5.24
N PRO A 154 -14.16 -9.43 5.89
CA PRO A 154 -15.08 -9.95 6.89
C PRO A 154 -15.33 -8.93 8.01
N GLU A 155 -16.58 -8.82 8.48
CA GLU A 155 -17.00 -7.78 9.44
C GLU A 155 -16.12 -7.72 10.70
N LYS A 156 -15.73 -8.89 11.25
CA LYS A 156 -14.86 -8.96 12.44
C LYS A 156 -13.48 -8.33 12.22
N LEU A 157 -12.94 -8.47 11.01
CA LEU A 157 -11.66 -7.88 10.64
C LEU A 157 -11.81 -6.41 10.28
N ALA A 158 -12.86 -6.06 9.52
CA ALA A 158 -13.21 -4.67 9.21
C ALA A 158 -13.36 -3.82 10.48
N ALA A 159 -13.98 -4.37 11.53
CA ALA A 159 -14.15 -3.71 12.83
C ALA A 159 -12.83 -3.44 13.59
N ARG A 160 -11.72 -4.08 13.20
CA ARG A 160 -10.39 -3.83 13.77
C ARG A 160 -9.62 -2.75 13.04
N LEU A 161 -10.06 -2.34 11.84
CA LEU A 161 -9.40 -1.26 11.11
C LEU A 161 -9.51 0.03 11.89
N ALA A 162 -8.36 0.63 12.19
CA ALA A 162 -8.25 1.85 12.99
C ALA A 162 -7.76 3.06 12.18
N HIS A 163 -7.04 2.83 11.09
CA HIS A 163 -6.62 3.88 10.16
C HIS A 163 -6.22 3.25 8.81
N VAL A 164 -6.56 3.92 7.70
CA VAL A 164 -6.10 3.56 6.35
C VAL A 164 -5.46 4.77 5.68
N MET A 165 -4.23 4.59 5.19
CA MET A 165 -3.46 5.61 4.49
C MET A 165 -3.12 5.17 3.06
N PRO A 166 -3.95 5.52 2.06
CA PRO A 166 -3.59 5.42 0.66
C PRO A 166 -2.51 6.46 0.33
N ILE A 167 -1.28 6.02 0.04
CA ILE A 167 -0.15 6.87 -0.34
C ILE A 167 -0.04 6.88 -1.87
N SER A 168 -0.16 8.04 -2.47
CA SER A 168 -0.13 8.28 -3.92
C SER A 168 -1.04 7.33 -4.70
N PRO A 169 -2.32 7.13 -4.27
CA PRO A 169 -3.13 6.02 -4.75
C PRO A 169 -3.50 6.17 -6.23
N VAL A 170 -3.79 5.05 -6.89
CA VAL A 170 -4.55 5.04 -8.14
C VAL A 170 -6.02 4.77 -7.80
N ALA A 171 -6.77 5.81 -7.44
CA ALA A 171 -8.11 5.70 -6.87
C ALA A 171 -9.25 5.51 -7.89
N ASP A 172 -9.03 5.94 -9.13
CA ASP A 172 -9.87 5.75 -10.29
C ASP A 172 -9.10 4.97 -11.36
N LEU A 173 -9.58 3.78 -11.70
CA LEU A 173 -8.93 2.93 -12.69
C LEU A 173 -9.41 3.23 -14.12
N ARG A 174 -10.50 3.99 -14.30
CA ARG A 174 -11.07 4.28 -15.63
C ARG A 174 -10.10 4.98 -16.58
N PRO A 175 -9.25 5.94 -16.13
CA PRO A 175 -8.21 6.51 -17.00
C PRO A 175 -7.21 5.47 -17.53
N LEU A 176 -6.98 4.37 -16.81
CA LEU A 176 -6.02 3.35 -17.22
C LEU A 176 -6.46 2.62 -18.50
N LEU A 177 -7.75 2.61 -18.83
CA LEU A 177 -8.27 2.09 -20.10
C LEU A 177 -7.62 2.77 -21.32
N LYS A 178 -7.15 4.01 -21.15
CA LYS A 178 -6.48 4.82 -22.16
C LYS A 178 -4.95 4.77 -22.06
N THR A 179 -4.40 3.79 -21.35
CA THR A 179 -2.95 3.52 -21.26
C THR A 179 -2.61 2.20 -21.93
N SER A 180 -1.36 2.08 -22.38
CA SER A 180 -0.78 0.85 -22.93
C SER A 180 -0.74 -0.28 -21.90
N MET A 181 -0.67 0.05 -20.60
CA MET A 181 -0.72 -0.93 -19.52
C MET A 181 -2.01 -1.75 -19.52
N ASN A 182 -3.12 -1.21 -20.05
CA ASN A 182 -4.38 -1.96 -20.11
C ASN A 182 -4.29 -3.24 -20.97
N ALA A 183 -3.32 -3.32 -21.88
CA ALA A 183 -3.04 -4.56 -22.60
C ALA A 183 -2.64 -5.72 -21.66
N GLN A 184 -2.07 -5.40 -20.49
CA GLN A 184 -1.74 -6.37 -19.44
C GLN A 184 -2.84 -6.47 -18.38
N PHE A 185 -3.51 -5.36 -18.04
CA PHE A 185 -4.57 -5.39 -17.03
C PHE A 185 -5.84 -6.10 -17.49
N GLY A 186 -6.17 -5.98 -18.77
CA GLY A 186 -7.41 -6.50 -19.34
C GLY A 186 -8.67 -5.87 -18.73
N LEU A 187 -8.62 -4.59 -18.37
CA LEU A 187 -9.79 -3.87 -17.85
C LEU A 187 -10.72 -3.46 -18.99
N ASP A 188 -12.01 -3.62 -18.74
CA ASP A 188 -13.09 -2.88 -19.40
C ASP A 188 -13.65 -1.81 -18.45
N GLU A 189 -14.64 -1.03 -18.91
CA GLU A 189 -15.27 0.03 -18.10
C GLU A 189 -15.90 -0.50 -16.81
N ALA A 190 -16.52 -1.68 -16.86
CA ALA A 190 -17.20 -2.27 -15.72
C ALA A 190 -16.19 -2.72 -14.65
N ALA A 191 -15.12 -3.41 -15.05
CA ALA A 191 -14.05 -3.85 -14.17
C ALA A 191 -13.29 -2.65 -13.58
N ALA A 192 -12.99 -1.63 -14.38
CA ALA A 192 -12.36 -0.41 -13.89
C ALA A 192 -13.24 0.31 -12.87
N ALA A 193 -14.55 0.45 -13.12
CA ALA A 193 -15.46 1.06 -12.16
C ALA A 193 -15.62 0.24 -10.87
N ALA A 194 -15.72 -1.10 -10.98
CA ALA A 194 -15.87 -1.99 -9.83
C ALA A 194 -14.65 -1.99 -8.89
N GLU A 195 -13.44 -1.80 -9.44
CA GLU A 195 -12.20 -1.69 -8.67
C GLU A 195 -11.76 -0.24 -8.42
N SER A 196 -12.61 0.78 -8.61
CA SER A 196 -12.26 2.17 -8.31
C SER A 196 -12.77 2.60 -6.92
N PRO A 197 -11.90 2.72 -5.88
CA PRO A 197 -12.29 3.24 -4.57
C PRO A 197 -13.04 4.57 -4.60
N VAL A 198 -12.71 5.46 -5.55
CA VAL A 198 -13.36 6.78 -5.69
C VAL A 198 -14.87 6.68 -5.98
N LEU A 199 -15.33 5.56 -6.54
CA LEU A 199 -16.75 5.33 -6.85
C LEU A 199 -17.51 4.64 -5.72
N GLN A 200 -16.86 4.47 -4.57
CA GLN A 200 -17.36 3.71 -3.42
C GLN A 200 -17.29 4.56 -2.16
N ARG A 201 -17.84 4.06 -1.05
CA ARG A 201 -17.76 4.71 0.26
C ARG A 201 -16.95 3.86 1.22
N PRO A 202 -16.12 4.48 2.08
CA PRO A 202 -15.41 3.75 3.11
C PRO A 202 -16.36 3.29 4.23
N LEU A 203 -15.88 2.37 5.07
CA LEU A 203 -16.52 1.96 6.31
C LEU A 203 -16.84 3.19 7.16
N ALA A 204 -18.07 3.27 7.68
CA ALA A 204 -18.52 4.42 8.45
C ALA A 204 -17.63 4.65 9.69
N GLY A 205 -17.12 5.86 9.84
CA GLY A 205 -16.29 6.26 10.98
C GLY A 205 -14.83 5.77 10.93
N LEU A 206 -14.41 5.03 9.90
CA LEU A 206 -13.01 4.61 9.72
C LEU A 206 -12.15 5.82 9.34
N PRO A 207 -11.12 6.19 10.14
CA PRO A 207 -10.19 7.24 9.75
C PRO A 207 -9.43 6.88 8.47
N VAL A 208 -9.51 7.75 7.47
CA VAL A 208 -8.73 7.65 6.23
C VAL A 208 -7.94 8.94 6.04
N THR A 209 -6.69 8.80 5.62
CA THR A 209 -5.85 9.94 5.21
C THR A 209 -5.16 9.62 3.90
N VAL A 210 -5.56 10.29 2.83
CA VAL A 210 -4.86 10.21 1.56
C VAL A 210 -3.59 11.05 1.65
N TRP A 211 -2.46 10.46 1.31
CA TRP A 211 -1.16 11.11 1.33
C TRP A 211 -0.56 11.13 -0.07
N ALA A 212 -0.05 12.25 -0.55
CA ALA A 212 0.62 12.35 -1.85
C ALA A 212 1.87 13.22 -1.73
N GLY A 213 2.85 13.03 -2.59
CA GLY A 213 3.98 13.94 -2.73
C GLY A 213 3.60 15.16 -3.56
N GLY A 214 4.11 16.34 -3.20
CA GLY A 214 3.84 17.59 -3.90
C GLY A 214 4.48 17.69 -5.29
N ASP A 215 5.55 16.94 -5.52
CA ASP A 215 6.32 16.92 -6.78
C ASP A 215 5.97 15.67 -7.62
N GLU A 216 4.76 15.13 -7.43
CA GLU A 216 4.23 14.05 -8.24
C GLU A 216 3.70 14.52 -9.59
N ARG A 217 3.41 13.56 -10.48
CA ARG A 217 2.71 13.85 -11.73
C ARG A 217 1.32 14.42 -11.43
N PRO A 218 0.82 15.36 -12.25
CA PRO A 218 -0.54 15.89 -12.08
C PRO A 218 -1.62 14.80 -11.97
N ALA A 219 -1.47 13.70 -12.74
CA ALA A 219 -2.39 12.58 -12.68
C ALA A 219 -2.47 11.93 -11.28
N PHE A 220 -1.36 11.85 -10.53
CA PHE A 220 -1.35 11.27 -9.20
C PHE A 220 -1.85 12.24 -8.12
N LEU A 221 -1.59 13.54 -8.28
CA LEU A 221 -2.21 14.57 -7.45
C LEU A 221 -3.74 14.59 -7.64
N ASP A 222 -4.21 14.46 -8.88
CA ASP A 222 -5.63 14.34 -9.19
C ASP A 222 -6.25 13.08 -8.57
N GLN A 223 -5.59 11.91 -8.70
CA GLN A 223 -6.06 10.66 -8.09
C GLN A 223 -6.18 10.75 -6.57
N ALA A 224 -5.19 11.36 -5.91
CA ALA A 224 -5.20 11.58 -4.47
C ALA A 224 -6.34 12.53 -4.05
N ARG A 225 -6.46 13.68 -4.75
CA ARG A 225 -7.52 14.66 -4.50
C ARG A 225 -8.91 14.04 -4.69
N TRP A 226 -9.13 13.34 -5.80
CA TRP A 226 -10.43 12.73 -6.11
C TRP A 226 -10.87 11.74 -5.03
N LEU A 227 -9.96 10.91 -4.53
CA LEU A 227 -10.28 9.97 -3.44
C LEU A 227 -10.65 10.71 -2.15
N ALA A 228 -9.85 11.72 -1.77
CA ALA A 228 -10.09 12.48 -0.57
C ALA A 228 -11.41 13.25 -0.61
N GLU A 229 -11.74 13.86 -1.75
CA GLU A 229 -13.02 14.55 -1.99
C GLU A 229 -14.21 13.57 -1.96
N ALA A 230 -14.11 12.44 -2.67
CA ALA A 230 -15.18 11.45 -2.73
C ALA A 230 -15.50 10.81 -1.37
N TRP A 231 -14.47 10.66 -0.52
CA TRP A 231 -14.60 10.05 0.80
C TRP A 231 -14.72 11.05 1.94
N GLU A 232 -14.63 12.36 1.64
CA GLU A 232 -14.64 13.45 2.62
C GLU A 232 -13.63 13.21 3.77
N CYS A 233 -12.42 12.78 3.42
CA CYS A 233 -11.40 12.35 4.38
C CYS A 233 -10.14 13.25 4.38
N GLY A 234 -9.18 12.93 5.25
CA GLY A 234 -7.95 13.72 5.34
C GLY A 234 -7.14 13.66 4.05
N HIS A 235 -6.55 14.78 3.65
CA HIS A 235 -5.69 14.88 2.48
C HIS A 235 -4.40 15.63 2.83
N VAL A 236 -3.25 14.98 2.62
CA VAL A 236 -1.93 15.57 2.85
C VAL A 236 -1.15 15.56 1.54
N VAL A 237 -0.59 16.71 1.19
CA VAL A 237 0.38 16.87 0.10
C VAL A 237 1.73 17.22 0.72
N ASP A 238 2.68 16.29 0.63
CA ASP A 238 4.00 16.38 1.25
C ASP A 238 5.00 17.10 0.31
N PRO A 239 5.34 18.37 0.60
CA PRO A 239 6.13 19.20 -0.32
C PRO A 239 7.54 18.63 -0.52
N GLY A 240 8.06 18.69 -1.75
CA GLY A 240 9.39 18.18 -2.07
C GLY A 240 9.48 16.67 -2.22
N ARG A 241 8.35 15.95 -2.12
CA ARG A 241 8.28 14.51 -2.34
C ARG A 241 7.69 14.20 -3.71
N HIS A 242 8.29 13.25 -4.39
CA HIS A 242 7.81 12.66 -5.64
C HIS A 242 7.43 11.19 -5.41
N HIS A 243 6.85 10.54 -6.42
CA HIS A 243 6.23 9.21 -6.31
C HIS A 243 7.15 8.15 -5.68
N PHE A 244 8.46 8.21 -5.91
CA PHE A 244 9.40 7.21 -5.39
C PHE A 244 9.91 7.47 -3.96
N ASN A 245 9.92 8.72 -3.47
CA ASN A 245 10.47 9.05 -2.15
C ASN A 245 9.40 9.47 -1.12
N VAL A 246 8.13 9.62 -1.54
CA VAL A 246 7.00 9.94 -0.65
C VAL A 246 6.84 8.92 0.48
N ILE A 247 7.21 7.67 0.22
CA ILE A 247 7.14 6.56 1.20
C ILE A 247 8.28 6.55 2.23
N ASP A 248 9.36 7.30 2.02
CA ASP A 248 10.53 7.26 2.91
C ASP A 248 10.17 7.66 4.36
N GLY A 249 9.11 8.46 4.54
CA GLY A 249 8.59 8.81 5.86
C GLY A 249 8.20 7.60 6.72
N LEU A 250 7.83 6.45 6.13
CA LEU A 250 7.48 5.24 6.88
C LEU A 250 8.67 4.62 7.63
N ALA A 251 9.90 4.82 7.13
CA ALA A 251 11.10 4.30 7.77
C ALA A 251 11.51 5.12 9.00
N ASP A 252 11.07 6.37 9.11
CA ASP A 252 11.40 7.28 10.21
C ASP A 252 10.24 7.36 11.22
N GLY A 253 10.48 6.90 12.44
CA GLY A 253 9.49 6.91 13.53
C GLY A 253 9.08 8.32 13.97
N ASP A 254 9.90 9.33 13.70
CA ASP A 254 9.63 10.73 14.07
C ASP A 254 9.04 11.53 12.89
N SER A 255 8.69 10.86 11.77
CA SER A 255 8.11 11.51 10.59
C SER A 255 6.67 11.97 10.82
N ALA A 256 6.24 12.96 10.03
CA ALA A 256 4.84 13.39 10.02
C ALA A 256 3.90 12.28 9.56
N MET A 257 4.35 11.41 8.64
CA MET A 257 3.58 10.29 8.10
C MET A 257 3.30 9.24 9.19
N VAL A 258 4.32 8.84 9.96
CA VAL A 258 4.15 7.89 11.07
C VAL A 258 3.26 8.48 12.17
N ARG A 259 3.43 9.76 12.52
CA ARG A 259 2.53 10.44 13.46
C ARG A 259 1.07 10.42 12.99
N ALA A 260 0.82 10.69 11.71
CA ALA A 260 -0.53 10.63 11.14
C ALA A 260 -1.14 9.22 11.18
N LEU A 261 -0.34 8.18 10.93
CA LEU A 261 -0.77 6.77 11.05
C LEU A 261 -1.09 6.36 12.49
N LEU A 262 -0.31 6.82 13.45
CA LEU A 262 -0.54 6.51 14.86
C LEU A 262 -1.82 7.18 15.38
N GLY A 263 -2.16 8.34 14.82
CA GLY A 263 -3.23 9.19 15.31
C GLY A 263 -2.78 10.04 16.52
N PRO A 264 -3.64 10.94 17.01
CA PRO A 264 -3.42 11.65 18.26
C PRO A 264 -3.36 10.71 19.47
#